data_AF-A0A9J5WVB2-F1
#
_entry.id   AF-A0A9J5WVB2-F1
#
_cell.length_a   1.000
_cell.length_b   1.000
_cell.length_c   1.000
_cell.angle_alpha   90.00
_cell.angle_beta   90.00
_cell.angle_gamma   90.00
#
_symmetry.space_group_name_H-M   'P 1'
#
loop_
_entity.id
_entity.type
_entity.pdbx_description
1 polymer ?
#
loop_
_entity_poly.entity_id
_entity_poly.type
_entity_poly.pdbx_seq_one_letter_code
_entity_poly.pdbx_strand_id
1 'polypeptide(L)'
;MAYYYTCNFPDIYSWIHNLPPISKWKTDSISICISPSCSSQPSLKLSIAKNYHFSIVADYNLPISLWTSKPLGIKHNTTKLLDDESVFNLLINIVHDVLNYGPNKNYNSLFLKIPRMDFNNSDFKEIFNFSFLTLAFIICIYEAPADLRSTCIIALKNQFSCSQSRQASKLLVRILGSNIEEQWMRSVNLAITNWILEIHSSSNHHDHAMKTPCPLFSYSFSTQGLWKVQLYCPVIAMESETSTCSSLSDESLRFSLNFHQLEGVIQLNHRVIVREKWIEVMVNTDNIRCDVVRLVNESLMAERGAGVSEKHFPSRISLQLTPTPQSNVLSISVNKSSDNPLREIGTEKTIEAGFDPPNTYIGLKVSAGETVVTTMKPWKFEQSVNGDGANLNWFLHDSGNGREVFSSKPSVFSLIQPKAWFKNRYSSVNRPFTKQGGVIFAGDEYGESVCWKVDKRAIGKTMEWELKGRLWLTYWPNKHITPYAETRRLEFREVLHLNLA
;
A
#
# COMPACT_ATOMS: atom_id res chain seq x y z
N MET A 1 -2.06 -10.76 32.32
CA MET A 1 -1.41 -9.47 32.64
C MET A 1 -0.88 -8.89 31.35
N ALA A 2 -1.51 -7.84 30.82
CA ALA A 2 -1.00 -7.12 29.66
C ALA A 2 0.13 -6.20 30.14
N TYR A 3 1.38 -6.52 29.79
CA TYR A 3 2.47 -5.57 29.94
C TYR A 3 2.20 -4.42 28.98
N TYR A 4 1.85 -3.26 29.53
CA TYR A 4 1.91 -1.99 28.81
C TYR A 4 3.39 -1.72 28.51
N TYR A 5 3.88 -2.17 27.36
CA TYR A 5 5.17 -1.72 26.86
C TYR A 5 5.03 -0.23 26.54
N THR A 6 5.70 0.60 27.33
CA THR A 6 5.80 2.03 27.08
C THR A 6 6.48 2.27 25.73
N CYS A 7 5.86 3.10 24.91
CA CYS A 7 6.26 3.41 23.54
C CYS A 7 7.46 4.36 23.52
N ASN A 8 8.65 3.90 23.93
CA ASN A 8 9.85 4.73 23.95
C ASN A 8 10.94 4.12 23.07
N PHE A 9 10.76 4.17 21.75
CA PHE A 9 11.91 4.10 20.84
C PHE A 9 12.91 5.19 21.24
N PRO A 10 14.23 4.89 21.30
CA PRO A 10 15.21 5.90 21.69
C PRO A 10 15.19 7.09 20.74
N ASP A 11 15.33 8.28 21.31
CA ASP A 11 15.47 9.51 20.55
C ASP A 11 16.88 9.63 19.97
N ILE A 12 17.09 8.98 18.82
CA ILE A 12 18.38 8.89 18.15
C ILE A 12 18.88 10.26 17.71
N TYR A 13 18.00 11.11 17.19
CA TYR A 13 18.36 12.48 16.80
C TYR A 13 18.94 13.26 17.99
N SER A 14 18.25 13.30 19.13
CA SER A 14 18.77 13.99 20.32
C SER A 14 20.03 13.32 20.86
N TRP A 15 20.13 11.99 20.81
CA TRP A 15 21.35 11.28 21.20
C TRP A 15 22.56 11.72 20.37
N ILE A 16 22.41 11.79 19.05
CA ILE A 16 23.47 12.24 18.11
C ILE A 16 23.91 13.68 18.43
N HIS A 17 22.95 14.59 18.63
CA HIS A 17 23.27 15.99 18.93
C HIS A 17 23.95 16.22 20.28
N ASN A 18 23.75 15.29 21.23
CA ASN A 18 24.36 15.34 22.56
C ASN A 18 25.66 14.55 22.67
N LEU A 19 26.18 14.00 21.57
CA LEU A 19 27.46 13.30 21.58
C LEU A 19 28.62 14.26 21.93
N PRO A 20 29.50 13.89 22.88
CA PRO A 20 30.65 14.71 23.22
C PRO A 20 31.67 14.72 22.06
N PRO A 21 32.55 15.73 21.99
CA PRO A 21 33.69 15.71 21.07
C PRO A 21 34.54 14.44 21.25
N ILE A 22 35.13 13.92 20.17
CA ILE A 22 35.94 12.68 20.18
C ILE A 22 37.05 12.71 21.23
N SER A 23 37.66 13.87 21.47
CA SER A 23 38.72 14.04 22.48
C SER A 23 38.28 13.66 23.90
N LYS A 24 36.97 13.64 24.17
CA LYS A 24 36.41 13.27 25.48
C LYS A 24 35.96 11.80 25.55
N TRP A 25 36.10 11.03 24.47
CA TRP A 25 35.65 9.64 24.45
C TRP A 25 36.64 8.74 25.20
N LYS A 26 36.13 7.92 26.12
CA LYS A 26 36.94 6.95 26.88
C LYS A 26 37.24 5.68 26.10
N THR A 27 36.36 5.35 25.15
CA THR A 27 36.38 4.16 24.30
C THR A 27 36.45 4.56 22.83
N ASP A 28 36.74 3.61 21.95
CA ASP A 28 36.79 3.86 20.50
C ASP A 28 35.40 4.03 19.85
N SER A 29 34.34 3.74 20.61
CA SER A 29 32.96 3.93 20.20
C SER A 29 32.05 4.34 21.36
N ILE A 30 30.94 5.00 21.04
CA ILE A 30 29.80 5.26 21.94
C ILE A 30 28.57 4.55 21.37
N SER A 31 27.74 3.95 22.22
CA SER A 31 26.55 3.21 21.77
C SER A 31 25.29 3.52 22.58
N ILE A 32 24.14 3.35 21.95
CA ILE A 32 22.80 3.38 22.54
C ILE A 32 22.02 2.12 22.14
N CYS A 33 21.17 1.60 23.04
CA CYS A 33 20.35 0.43 22.77
C CYS A 33 19.09 0.81 21.96
N ILE A 34 18.81 0.08 20.89
CA ILE A 34 17.67 0.29 19.96
C ILE A 34 16.48 -0.61 20.36
N SER A 35 16.77 -1.83 20.80
CA SER A 35 15.74 -2.81 21.21
C SER A 35 15.93 -3.19 22.67
N PRO A 36 14.91 -3.04 23.55
CA PRO A 36 15.01 -3.50 24.92
C PRO A 36 15.18 -5.03 24.94
N SER A 37 16.26 -5.50 25.56
CA SER A 37 16.41 -6.88 26.01
C SER A 37 16.71 -6.89 27.50
N CYS A 38 16.34 -7.96 28.21
CA CYS A 38 16.80 -8.17 29.58
C CYS A 38 18.33 -8.23 29.58
N SER A 39 18.97 -7.81 30.68
CA SER A 39 20.43 -7.60 30.80
C SER A 39 21.32 -8.81 30.49
N SER A 40 20.75 -9.99 30.24
CA SER A 40 21.43 -11.25 29.91
C SER A 40 21.19 -11.74 28.47
N GLN A 41 20.47 -10.99 27.64
CA GLN A 41 20.13 -11.37 26.26
C GLN A 41 20.80 -10.44 25.23
N PRO A 42 21.18 -10.96 24.05
CA PRO A 42 21.74 -10.14 22.98
C PRO A 42 20.78 -8.98 22.65
N SER A 43 21.35 -7.81 22.38
CA SER A 43 20.59 -6.58 22.12
C SER A 43 21.00 -5.96 20.80
N LEU A 44 20.12 -5.14 20.22
CA LEU A 44 20.44 -4.33 19.06
C LEU A 44 20.93 -2.96 19.52
N LYS A 45 22.14 -2.57 19.15
CA LYS A 45 22.74 -1.27 19.51
C LYS A 45 23.05 -0.45 18.28
N LEU A 46 22.85 0.87 18.39
CA LEU A 46 23.44 1.84 17.49
C LEU A 46 24.76 2.28 18.10
N SER A 47 25.84 2.25 17.32
CA SER A 47 27.16 2.69 17.74
C SER A 47 27.72 3.70 16.77
N ILE A 48 28.57 4.60 17.28
CA ILE A 48 29.38 5.52 16.49
C ILE A 48 30.84 5.34 16.88
N ALA A 49 31.69 5.09 15.88
CA ALA A 49 33.12 4.91 16.08
C ALA A 49 33.92 6.19 15.80
N LYS A 50 35.17 6.26 16.26
CA LYS A 50 36.04 7.44 16.07
C LYS A 50 36.31 7.83 14.61
N ASN A 51 36.08 6.90 13.69
CA ASN A 51 36.13 7.15 12.24
C ASN A 51 34.81 7.75 11.69
N TYR A 52 33.88 8.14 12.56
CA TYR A 52 32.60 8.79 12.22
C TYR A 52 31.65 7.95 11.36
N HIS A 53 31.75 6.63 11.51
CA HIS A 53 30.78 5.70 10.96
C HIS A 53 29.76 5.34 12.04
N PHE A 54 28.49 5.37 11.67
CA PHE A 54 27.42 4.80 12.47
C PHE A 54 27.22 3.35 12.08
N SER A 55 27.06 2.47 13.07
CA SER A 55 26.82 1.05 12.82
C SER A 55 25.71 0.52 13.71
N ILE A 56 24.83 -0.30 13.13
CA ILE A 56 23.86 -1.10 13.88
C ILE A 56 24.52 -2.45 14.15
N VAL A 57 24.59 -2.82 15.42
CA VAL A 57 25.37 -3.95 15.90
C VAL A 57 24.49 -4.86 16.74
N ALA A 58 24.58 -6.17 16.49
CA ALA A 58 24.06 -7.19 17.40
C ALA A 58 25.09 -7.45 18.50
N ASP A 59 24.73 -7.11 19.73
CA ASP A 59 25.57 -7.13 20.91
C ASP A 59 25.59 -8.53 21.55
N TYR A 60 26.39 -9.41 20.96
CA TYR A 60 26.80 -10.68 21.56
C TYR A 60 28.15 -10.51 22.28
N ASN A 61 28.66 -11.61 22.87
CA ASN A 61 30.05 -11.67 23.35
C ASN A 61 31.07 -11.24 22.27
N LEU A 62 30.76 -11.52 21.00
CA LEU A 62 31.45 -10.98 19.83
C LEU A 62 30.44 -10.14 19.03
N PRO A 63 30.60 -8.80 18.98
CA PRO A 63 29.63 -7.93 18.31
C PRO A 63 29.62 -8.20 16.80
N ILE A 64 28.41 -8.33 16.24
CA ILE A 64 28.22 -8.53 14.80
C ILE A 64 27.68 -7.23 14.20
N SER A 65 28.43 -6.62 13.29
CA SER A 65 27.96 -5.44 12.56
C SER A 65 26.95 -5.85 11.50
N LEU A 66 25.71 -5.34 11.62
CA LEU A 66 24.62 -5.62 10.69
C LEU A 66 24.48 -4.53 9.62
N TRP A 67 24.87 -3.30 9.94
CA TRP A 67 24.86 -2.17 9.02
C TRP A 67 25.94 -1.17 9.39
N THR A 68 26.45 -0.43 8.40
CA THR A 68 27.40 0.66 8.61
C THR A 68 27.12 1.78 7.62
N SER A 69 27.03 3.02 8.13
CA SER A 69 26.81 4.20 7.32
C SER A 69 28.03 4.55 6.47
N LYS A 70 27.82 5.33 5.41
CA LYS A 70 28.93 6.04 4.75
C LYS A 70 29.60 7.01 5.75
N PRO A 71 30.91 7.27 5.62
CA PRO A 71 31.62 8.21 6.48
C PRO A 71 31.00 9.60 6.37
N LEU A 72 30.75 10.24 7.52
CA LEU A 72 30.31 11.64 7.56
C LEU A 72 31.52 12.56 7.49
N GLY A 73 31.49 13.53 6.57
CA GLY A 73 32.52 14.56 6.48
C GLY A 73 32.35 15.59 7.59
N ILE A 74 33.33 15.73 8.47
CA ILE A 74 33.24 16.64 9.62
C ILE A 74 34.01 17.93 9.37
N LYS A 75 33.42 19.04 9.81
CA LYS A 75 34.11 20.33 9.92
C LYS A 75 34.73 20.44 11.31
N HIS A 76 36.04 20.55 11.38
CA HIS A 76 36.82 20.57 12.63
C HIS A 76 36.61 21.81 13.54
N ASN A 77 35.74 22.76 13.15
CA ASN A 77 35.61 24.06 13.82
C ASN A 77 34.33 24.23 14.67
N THR A 78 33.58 23.16 14.95
CA THR A 78 32.32 23.22 15.72
C THR A 78 32.47 22.63 17.12
N THR A 79 31.75 23.20 18.10
CA THR A 79 31.67 22.67 19.48
C THR A 79 30.86 21.37 19.57
N LYS A 80 30.01 21.10 18.59
CA LYS A 80 29.27 19.85 18.40
C LYS A 80 30.06 18.87 17.53
N LEU A 81 29.90 17.58 17.80
CA LEU A 81 30.53 16.49 17.03
C LEU A 81 30.09 16.47 15.55
N LEU A 82 28.80 16.72 15.31
CA LEU A 82 28.19 16.74 13.98
C LEU A 82 27.43 18.07 13.80
N ASP A 83 27.59 18.69 12.63
CA ASP A 83 26.78 19.82 12.21
C ASP A 83 25.45 19.34 11.57
N ASP A 84 24.50 20.24 11.41
CA ASP A 84 23.17 19.90 10.89
C ASP A 84 23.25 19.32 9.46
N GLU A 85 24.23 19.76 8.66
CA GLU A 85 24.50 19.21 7.33
C GLU A 85 24.95 17.75 7.40
N SER A 86 25.81 17.39 8.36
CA SER A 86 26.24 16.00 8.57
C SER A 86 25.06 15.12 8.99
N VAL A 87 24.17 15.62 9.85
CA VAL A 87 22.96 14.89 10.26
C VAL A 87 21.98 14.73 9.10
N PHE A 88 21.84 15.75 8.25
CA PHE A 88 21.06 15.65 7.02
C PHE A 88 21.63 14.62 6.04
N ASN A 89 22.95 14.60 5.86
CA ASN A 89 23.61 13.57 5.03
C ASN A 89 23.42 12.16 5.60
N LEU A 90 23.40 12.01 6.93
CA LEU A 90 23.06 10.75 7.57
C LEU A 90 21.61 10.33 7.28
N LEU A 91 20.65 11.26 7.29
CA LEU A 91 19.27 10.98 6.87
C LEU A 91 19.22 10.49 5.41
N ILE A 92 19.95 11.14 4.50
CA ILE A 92 20.04 10.71 3.09
C ILE A 92 20.63 9.30 2.99
N ASN A 93 21.68 8.98 3.76
CA ASN A 93 22.25 7.64 3.80
C ASN A 93 21.22 6.61 4.28
N ILE A 94 20.48 6.91 5.36
CA ILE A 94 19.41 6.05 5.88
C ILE A 94 18.36 5.79 4.80
N VAL A 95 17.90 6.84 4.10
CA VAL A 95 16.93 6.70 3.01
C VAL A 95 17.49 5.82 1.89
N HIS A 96 18.73 6.09 1.47
CA HIS A 96 19.40 5.31 0.42
C HIS A 96 19.51 3.83 0.79
N ASP A 97 19.91 3.54 2.03
CA ASP A 97 20.08 2.18 2.51
C ASP A 97 18.75 1.42 2.62
N VAL A 98 17.67 2.08 3.06
CA VAL A 98 16.31 1.50 3.02
C VAL A 98 15.92 1.15 1.59
N LEU A 99 16.17 2.04 0.62
CA LEU A 99 15.86 1.78 -0.79
C LEU A 99 16.67 0.61 -1.35
N ASN A 100 17.92 0.40 -0.91
CA ASN A 100 18.76 -0.71 -1.38
C ASN A 100 18.18 -2.10 -1.02
N TYR A 101 17.31 -2.20 -0.02
CA TYR A 101 16.55 -3.41 0.29
C TYR A 101 15.32 -3.62 -0.62
N GLY A 102 15.00 -2.67 -1.48
CA GLY A 102 13.88 -2.73 -2.40
C GLY A 102 14.07 -3.65 -3.61
N PRO A 103 13.03 -3.79 -4.45
CA PRO A 103 13.04 -4.69 -5.61
C PRO A 103 14.10 -4.35 -6.68
N ASN A 104 14.47 -3.08 -6.85
CA ASN A 104 15.41 -2.66 -7.90
C ASN A 104 16.76 -2.24 -7.33
N LYS A 105 17.71 -3.15 -7.19
CA LYS A 105 19.03 -2.90 -6.56
C LYS A 105 19.93 -1.82 -7.21
N ASN A 106 19.49 -1.15 -8.27
CA ASN A 106 20.25 -0.14 -9.01
C ASN A 106 19.95 1.31 -8.55
N TYR A 107 19.85 1.54 -7.23
CA TYR A 107 19.56 2.87 -6.68
C TYR A 107 20.81 3.68 -6.34
N ASN A 108 22.02 3.13 -6.55
CA ASN A 108 23.28 3.88 -6.43
C ASN A 108 23.35 5.09 -7.39
N SER A 109 22.52 5.12 -8.44
CA SER A 109 22.41 6.24 -9.39
C SER A 109 21.22 7.18 -9.14
N LEU A 110 20.37 6.90 -8.15
CA LEU A 110 19.26 7.81 -7.81
C LEU A 110 19.84 9.06 -7.15
N PHE A 111 19.77 10.18 -7.86
CA PHE A 111 20.04 11.48 -7.28
C PHE A 111 18.89 11.83 -6.33
N LEU A 112 19.05 11.49 -5.04
CA LEU A 112 18.10 11.81 -3.98
C LEU A 112 18.06 13.33 -3.79
N LYS A 113 17.04 13.99 -4.37
CA LYS A 113 16.76 15.41 -4.15
C LYS A 113 15.71 15.55 -3.05
N ILE A 114 16.13 15.34 -1.81
CA ILE A 114 15.28 15.65 -0.66
C ILE A 114 15.43 17.15 -0.37
N PRO A 115 14.34 17.92 -0.32
CA PRO A 115 14.40 19.34 0.00
C PRO A 115 14.99 19.53 1.40
N ARG A 116 15.83 20.54 1.56
CA ARG A 116 16.36 20.90 2.89
C ARG A 116 15.21 21.34 3.79
N MET A 117 15.21 20.86 5.01
CA MET A 117 14.26 21.23 6.06
C MET A 117 14.92 22.18 7.05
N ASP A 118 14.09 22.93 7.79
CA ASP A 118 14.57 23.67 8.95
C ASP A 118 14.90 22.70 10.08
N PHE A 119 16.18 22.63 10.46
CA PHE A 119 16.70 21.75 11.50
C PHE A 119 16.24 22.11 12.92
N ASN A 120 15.71 23.32 13.11
CA ASN A 120 15.12 23.73 14.38
C ASN A 120 13.66 23.27 14.55
N ASN A 121 13.06 22.70 13.50
CA ASN A 121 11.69 22.19 13.55
C ASN A 121 11.66 20.81 14.21
N SER A 122 10.72 20.61 15.15
CA SER A 122 10.40 19.30 15.73
C SER A 122 10.11 18.24 14.67
N ASP A 123 9.58 18.63 13.52
CA ASP A 123 9.27 17.72 12.40
C ASP A 123 10.51 16.99 11.89
N PHE A 124 11.66 17.66 11.79
CA PHE A 124 12.89 17.03 11.29
C PHE A 124 13.35 15.90 12.20
N LYS A 125 13.31 16.15 13.52
CA LYS A 125 13.62 15.15 14.54
C LYS A 125 12.72 13.91 14.41
N GLU A 126 11.42 14.12 14.23
CA GLU A 126 10.45 13.02 14.06
C GLU A 126 10.73 12.22 12.79
N ILE A 127 10.96 12.90 11.67
CA ILE A 127 11.32 12.28 10.39
C ILE A 127 12.60 11.47 10.51
N PHE A 128 13.62 12.01 11.17
CA PHE A 128 14.90 11.34 11.36
C PHE A 128 14.75 10.06 12.18
N ASN A 129 14.10 10.16 13.34
CA ASN A 129 13.88 9.02 14.23
C ASN A 129 13.03 7.93 13.55
N PHE A 130 11.98 8.32 12.81
CA PHE A 130 11.16 7.37 12.07
C PHE A 130 11.90 6.69 10.91
N SER A 131 12.74 7.44 10.18
CA SER A 131 13.56 6.90 9.10
C SER A 131 14.56 5.88 9.65
N PHE A 132 15.20 6.18 10.78
CA PHE A 132 16.10 5.26 11.46
C PHE A 132 15.38 4.04 12.03
N LEU A 133 14.20 4.21 12.64
CA LEU A 133 13.34 3.10 13.08
C LEU A 133 13.01 2.15 11.91
N THR A 134 12.70 2.70 10.75
CA THR A 134 12.42 1.92 9.53
C THR A 134 13.64 1.14 9.06
N LEU A 135 14.82 1.77 9.02
CA LEU A 135 16.07 1.10 8.67
C LEU A 135 16.40 -0.03 9.66
N ALA A 136 16.32 0.24 10.97
CA ALA A 136 16.57 -0.76 12.01
C ALA A 136 15.62 -1.96 11.88
N PHE A 137 14.33 -1.71 11.57
CA PHE A 137 13.35 -2.76 11.34
C PHE A 137 13.70 -3.65 10.13
N ILE A 138 14.09 -3.05 9.00
CA ILE A 138 14.49 -3.78 7.79
C ILE A 138 15.76 -4.59 8.03
N ILE A 139 16.77 -4.01 8.70
CA ILE A 139 18.00 -4.71 9.08
C ILE A 139 17.68 -5.89 10.00
N CYS A 140 16.75 -5.73 10.94
CA CYS A 140 16.33 -6.84 11.79
C CYS A 140 15.75 -7.99 10.96
N ILE A 141 14.93 -7.70 9.94
CA ILE A 141 14.34 -8.73 9.09
C ILE A 141 15.39 -9.48 8.28
N TYR A 142 16.33 -8.77 7.64
CA TYR A 142 17.25 -9.38 6.68
C TYR A 142 18.58 -9.83 7.27
N GLU A 143 19.17 -9.04 8.17
CA GLU A 143 20.56 -9.21 8.59
C GLU A 143 20.70 -9.76 10.01
N ALA A 144 19.72 -9.52 10.89
CA ALA A 144 19.85 -9.95 12.28
C ALA A 144 19.84 -11.49 12.41
N PRO A 145 20.67 -12.06 13.31
CA PRO A 145 20.64 -13.49 13.63
C PRO A 145 19.26 -13.96 14.11
N ALA A 146 18.91 -15.21 13.81
CA ALA A 146 17.56 -15.74 14.02
C ALA A 146 17.07 -15.70 15.48
N ASP A 147 17.97 -15.90 16.44
CA ASP A 147 17.73 -15.86 17.88
C ASP A 147 17.44 -14.44 18.41
N LEU A 148 18.00 -13.40 17.78
CA LEU A 148 17.74 -12.00 18.11
C LEU A 148 16.57 -11.41 17.32
N ARG A 149 16.41 -11.84 16.08
CA ARG A 149 15.48 -11.28 15.08
C ARG A 149 14.06 -11.15 15.60
N SER A 150 13.46 -12.22 16.11
CA SER A 150 12.05 -12.24 16.53
C SER A 150 11.79 -11.21 17.64
N THR A 151 12.61 -11.20 18.68
CA THR A 151 12.51 -10.26 19.81
C THR A 151 12.65 -8.82 19.35
N CYS A 152 13.65 -8.51 18.51
CA CYS A 152 13.86 -7.17 17.99
C CYS A 152 12.72 -6.71 17.10
N ILE A 153 12.26 -7.56 16.17
CA ILE A 153 11.13 -7.23 15.31
C ILE A 153 9.89 -6.92 16.15
N ILE A 154 9.59 -7.72 17.19
CA ILE A 154 8.45 -7.48 18.08
C ILE A 154 8.57 -6.13 18.80
N ALA A 155 9.77 -5.81 19.31
CA ALA A 155 10.01 -4.55 20.01
C ALA A 155 9.84 -3.33 19.08
N LEU A 156 10.40 -3.40 17.86
CA LEU A 156 10.34 -2.33 16.87
C LEU A 156 8.95 -2.18 16.26
N LYS A 157 8.28 -3.29 15.96
CA LYS A 157 6.92 -3.37 15.41
C LYS A 157 5.95 -2.48 16.18
N ASN A 158 5.95 -2.57 17.51
CA ASN A 158 5.01 -1.81 18.35
C ASN A 158 5.22 -0.29 18.25
N GLN A 159 6.42 0.16 17.87
CA GLN A 159 6.74 1.57 17.70
C GLN A 159 6.09 2.16 16.43
N PHE A 160 5.84 1.35 15.40
CA PHE A 160 5.17 1.83 14.17
C PHE A 160 3.69 2.13 14.39
N SER A 161 3.04 1.47 15.36
CA SER A 161 1.61 1.60 15.61
C SER A 161 1.23 2.86 16.41
N CYS A 162 2.20 3.62 16.94
CA CYS A 162 1.91 4.80 17.75
C CYS A 162 1.53 6.02 16.89
N SER A 163 0.79 6.96 17.49
CA SER A 163 0.31 8.16 16.80
C SER A 163 1.44 9.06 16.29
N GLN A 164 2.54 9.16 17.05
CA GLN A 164 3.73 9.92 16.70
C GLN A 164 4.42 9.34 15.45
N SER A 165 4.69 8.04 15.42
CA SER A 165 5.24 7.37 14.23
C SER A 165 4.32 7.48 13.02
N ARG A 166 3.00 7.43 13.20
CA ARG A 166 2.03 7.67 12.11
C ARG A 166 2.09 9.11 11.59
N GLN A 167 2.34 10.11 12.44
CA GLN A 167 2.57 11.49 12.01
C GLN A 167 3.92 11.63 11.30
N ALA A 168 4.99 11.09 11.88
CA ALA A 168 6.35 11.14 11.34
C ALA A 168 6.46 10.48 9.97
N SER A 169 5.82 9.33 9.77
CA SER A 169 5.74 8.65 8.46
C SER A 169 5.03 9.50 7.40
N LYS A 170 3.94 10.18 7.75
CA LYS A 170 3.24 11.13 6.87
C LYS A 170 4.13 12.33 6.49
N LEU A 171 4.92 12.84 7.43
CA LEU A 171 5.88 13.91 7.18
C LEU A 171 7.02 13.43 6.26
N LEU A 172 7.55 12.23 6.51
CA LEU A 172 8.60 11.62 5.70
C LEU A 172 8.17 11.47 4.24
N VAL A 173 7.03 10.83 3.96
CA VAL A 173 6.61 10.61 2.57
C VAL A 173 6.36 11.92 1.81
N ARG A 174 5.91 12.97 2.49
CA ARG A 174 5.74 14.31 1.91
C ARG A 174 7.07 14.93 1.46
N ILE A 175 8.17 14.68 2.19
CA ILE A 175 9.49 15.22 1.82
C ILE A 175 10.23 14.37 0.78
N LEU A 176 9.98 13.06 0.75
CA LEU A 176 10.60 12.15 -0.23
C LEU A 176 10.14 12.46 -1.66
N GLY A 177 8.90 12.91 -1.82
CA GLY A 177 8.27 13.11 -3.11
C GLY A 177 7.85 11.79 -3.76
N SER A 178 6.95 11.86 -4.76
CA SER A 178 6.20 10.69 -5.27
C SER A 178 7.07 9.51 -5.68
N ASN A 179 8.15 9.76 -6.43
CA ASN A 179 8.99 8.67 -6.96
C ASN A 179 9.73 7.93 -5.85
N ILE A 180 10.29 8.67 -4.89
CA ILE A 180 11.06 8.07 -3.78
C ILE A 180 10.11 7.48 -2.75
N GLU A 181 8.96 8.10 -2.50
CA GLU A 181 7.88 7.55 -1.69
C GLU A 181 7.46 6.16 -2.18
N GLU A 182 7.18 6.00 -3.48
CA GLU A 182 6.82 4.69 -4.03
C GLU A 182 7.92 3.66 -3.76
N GLN A 183 9.18 3.97 -4.04
CA GLN A 183 10.29 3.04 -3.82
C GLN A 183 10.51 2.72 -2.33
N TRP A 184 10.36 3.73 -1.46
CA TRP A 184 10.40 3.57 -0.02
C TRP A 184 9.32 2.58 0.43
N MET A 185 8.08 2.78 -0.01
CA MET A 185 6.97 1.88 0.31
C MET A 185 7.17 0.47 -0.27
N ARG A 186 7.70 0.32 -1.49
CA ARG A 186 8.04 -1.00 -2.06
C ARG A 186 9.07 -1.72 -1.20
N SER A 187 10.08 -1.02 -0.70
CA SER A 187 11.17 -1.58 0.09
C SER A 187 10.69 -2.05 1.47
N VAL A 188 9.92 -1.20 2.15
CA VAL A 188 9.29 -1.53 3.43
C VAL A 188 8.30 -2.69 3.29
N ASN A 189 7.44 -2.66 2.26
CA ASN A 189 6.43 -3.71 2.05
C ASN A 189 7.05 -5.04 1.59
N LEU A 190 8.19 -5.02 0.90
CA LEU A 190 8.97 -6.24 0.62
C LEU A 190 9.51 -6.86 1.92
N ALA A 191 10.06 -6.04 2.83
CA ALA A 191 10.52 -6.51 4.14
C ALA A 191 9.36 -7.12 4.95
N ILE A 192 8.23 -6.41 5.04
CA ILE A 192 7.02 -6.89 5.71
C ILE A 192 6.52 -8.20 5.08
N THR A 193 6.52 -8.31 3.75
CA THR A 193 6.09 -9.53 3.05
C THR A 193 6.96 -10.72 3.43
N ASN A 194 8.29 -10.56 3.43
CA ASN A 194 9.22 -11.62 3.82
C ASN A 194 9.04 -12.03 5.28
N TRP A 195 8.86 -11.06 6.17
CA TRP A 195 8.63 -11.34 7.58
C TRP A 195 7.31 -12.08 7.84
N ILE A 196 6.21 -11.69 7.18
CA ILE A 196 4.93 -12.41 7.30
C ILE A 196 5.07 -13.86 6.83
N LEU A 197 5.79 -14.09 5.73
CA LEU A 197 6.07 -15.45 5.25
C LEU A 197 6.85 -16.27 6.28
N GLU A 198 7.88 -15.70 6.89
CA GLU A 198 8.67 -16.36 7.95
C GLU A 198 7.79 -16.74 9.16
N ILE A 199 6.90 -15.85 9.60
CA ILE A 199 5.93 -16.14 10.68
C ILE A 199 5.01 -17.29 10.28
N HIS A 200 4.42 -17.24 9.09
CA HIS A 200 3.48 -18.25 8.60
C HIS A 200 4.15 -19.64 8.45
N SER A 201 5.42 -19.69 8.09
CA SER A 201 6.19 -20.94 8.02
C SER A 201 6.56 -21.50 9.39
N SER A 202 6.70 -20.63 10.40
CA SER A 202 7.08 -21.02 11.76
C SER A 202 5.87 -21.40 12.63
N SER A 203 4.67 -20.92 12.29
CA SER A 203 3.42 -21.12 13.04
C SER A 203 2.68 -22.40 12.65
N ASN A 204 3.32 -23.56 12.78
CA ASN A 204 2.62 -24.86 12.84
C ASN A 204 1.93 -25.10 14.21
N HIS A 205 2.02 -24.15 15.14
CA HIS A 205 1.36 -24.17 16.44
C HIS A 205 0.31 -23.06 16.52
N HIS A 206 -0.93 -23.47 16.80
CA HIS A 206 -2.14 -22.65 16.79
C HIS A 206 -2.23 -21.55 17.86
N ASP A 207 -1.21 -21.33 18.69
CA ASP A 207 -1.26 -20.35 19.78
C ASP A 207 -0.31 -19.16 19.50
N HIS A 208 -0.93 -18.00 19.31
CA HIS A 208 -0.34 -16.67 19.11
C HIS A 208 0.26 -16.36 17.72
N ALA A 209 -0.58 -16.42 16.68
CA ALA A 209 -0.27 -15.78 15.40
C ALA A 209 0.09 -14.30 15.60
N MET A 210 1.36 -13.95 15.40
CA MET A 210 1.85 -12.58 15.44
C MET A 210 1.13 -11.75 14.37
N LYS A 211 0.17 -10.92 14.78
CA LYS A 211 -0.55 -10.02 13.85
C LYS A 211 0.41 -8.95 13.30
N THR A 212 0.39 -8.67 12.00
CA THR A 212 1.22 -7.62 11.37
C THR A 212 1.01 -6.21 12.00
N PRO A 213 2.05 -5.36 12.17
CA PRO A 213 2.05 -4.06 12.88
C PRO A 213 1.06 -2.95 12.50
N CYS A 214 0.07 -3.21 11.65
CA CYS A 214 -0.61 -2.26 10.75
C CYS A 214 -0.02 -2.42 9.33
N PRO A 215 -0.55 -3.37 8.54
CA PRO A 215 -0.01 -3.65 7.21
C PRO A 215 -0.29 -2.57 6.17
N LEU A 216 -1.18 -1.63 6.49
CA LEU A 216 -1.62 -0.60 5.59
C LEU A 216 -1.00 0.73 6.02
N PHE A 217 -0.31 1.37 5.10
CA PHE A 217 0.03 2.78 5.23
C PHE A 217 -0.97 3.60 4.39
N SER A 218 -1.57 4.62 5.00
CA SER A 218 -2.40 5.60 4.29
C SER A 218 -2.20 7.00 4.85
N TYR A 219 -2.38 7.99 3.99
CA TYR A 219 -2.40 9.40 4.38
C TYR A 219 -3.28 10.23 3.45
N SER A 220 -3.79 11.32 4.02
CA SER A 220 -4.54 12.33 3.31
C SER A 220 -3.74 13.62 3.11
N PHE A 221 -4.15 14.34 2.08
CA PHE A 221 -3.70 15.67 1.73
C PHE A 221 -4.91 16.49 1.32
N SER A 222 -5.02 17.70 1.88
CA SER A 222 -6.09 18.65 1.57
C SER A 222 -5.45 19.95 1.11
N THR A 223 -5.79 20.39 -0.09
CA THR A 223 -5.40 21.69 -0.66
C THR A 223 -6.63 22.35 -1.28
N GLN A 224 -6.51 23.58 -1.76
CA GLN A 224 -7.61 24.30 -2.36
C GLN A 224 -8.20 23.53 -3.55
N GLY A 225 -9.46 23.13 -3.43
CA GLY A 225 -10.22 22.46 -4.49
C GLY A 225 -9.92 20.97 -4.66
N LEU A 226 -8.93 20.41 -3.94
CA LEU A 226 -8.51 19.01 -4.09
C LEU A 226 -8.29 18.33 -2.74
N TRP A 227 -8.87 17.16 -2.62
CA TRP A 227 -8.54 16.17 -1.61
C TRP A 227 -7.86 14.98 -2.27
N LYS A 228 -6.75 14.53 -1.68
CA LYS A 228 -6.01 13.37 -2.14
C LYS A 228 -5.80 12.41 -0.97
N VAL A 229 -6.04 11.13 -1.18
CA VAL A 229 -5.63 10.04 -0.29
C VAL A 229 -4.73 9.10 -1.06
N GLN A 230 -3.64 8.68 -0.41
CA GLN A 230 -2.68 7.76 -0.97
C GLN A 230 -2.45 6.63 0.02
N LEU A 231 -2.37 5.41 -0.49
CA LEU A 231 -2.29 4.20 0.33
C LEU A 231 -1.43 3.12 -0.31
N TYR A 232 -0.82 2.32 0.55
CA TYR A 232 0.07 1.22 0.18
C TYR A 232 -0.17 0.04 1.12
N CYS A 233 -0.29 -1.16 0.56
CA CYS A 233 -0.51 -2.37 1.36
C CYS A 233 0.13 -3.59 0.69
N PRO A 234 0.98 -4.38 1.36
CA PRO A 234 1.41 -5.66 0.85
C PRO A 234 0.23 -6.63 0.80
N VAL A 235 0.02 -7.27 -0.34
CA VAL A 235 -1.17 -8.11 -0.59
C VAL A 235 -1.27 -9.26 0.39
N ILE A 236 -0.12 -9.83 0.79
CA ILE A 236 -0.06 -10.92 1.79
C ILE A 236 -0.74 -10.54 3.12
N ALA A 237 -0.77 -9.24 3.45
CA ALA A 237 -1.26 -8.74 4.71
C ALA A 237 -2.70 -8.21 4.67
N MET A 238 -3.34 -8.23 3.50
CA MET A 238 -4.77 -7.98 3.35
C MET A 238 -5.59 -9.14 3.92
N GLU A 239 -6.78 -8.84 4.43
CA GLU A 239 -7.69 -9.84 5.00
C GLU A 239 -8.25 -10.74 3.89
N SER A 240 -8.17 -12.06 4.06
CA SER A 240 -8.80 -13.00 3.14
C SER A 240 -10.30 -13.07 3.40
N GLU A 241 -11.11 -12.68 2.43
CA GLU A 241 -12.57 -12.67 2.56
C GLU A 241 -13.19 -13.95 2.02
N THR A 242 -12.70 -14.42 0.87
CA THR A 242 -13.11 -15.68 0.27
C THR A 242 -11.92 -16.38 -0.37
N SER A 243 -11.81 -17.69 -0.17
CA SER A 243 -10.92 -18.56 -0.94
C SER A 243 -11.68 -19.80 -1.41
N THR A 244 -11.40 -20.26 -2.64
CA THR A 244 -12.04 -21.47 -3.18
C THR A 244 -11.45 -22.76 -2.64
N CYS A 245 -10.22 -22.70 -2.12
CA CYS A 245 -9.53 -23.83 -1.49
C CYS A 245 -8.89 -23.37 -0.17
N SER A 246 -9.07 -24.17 0.88
CA SER A 246 -8.54 -23.90 2.23
C SER A 246 -7.01 -23.97 2.30
N SER A 247 -6.36 -24.59 1.31
CA SER A 247 -4.91 -24.56 1.16
C SER A 247 -4.54 -24.43 -0.31
N LEU A 248 -3.82 -23.36 -0.64
CA LEU A 248 -3.07 -23.30 -1.88
C LEU A 248 -1.83 -24.17 -1.69
N SER A 249 -1.85 -25.39 -2.24
CA SER A 249 -0.72 -26.33 -2.18
C SER A 249 0.41 -25.98 -3.16
N ASP A 250 0.12 -25.12 -4.14
CA ASP A 250 1.10 -24.66 -5.11
C ASP A 250 1.93 -23.50 -4.55
N GLU A 251 3.11 -23.84 -4.05
CA GLU A 251 4.09 -22.88 -3.52
C GLU A 251 4.54 -21.85 -4.56
N SER A 252 4.57 -22.21 -5.85
CA SER A 252 4.98 -21.29 -6.91
C SER A 252 3.91 -20.23 -7.14
N LEU A 253 2.64 -20.64 -7.17
CA LEU A 253 1.54 -19.68 -7.25
C LEU A 253 1.46 -18.82 -5.99
N ARG A 254 1.64 -19.43 -4.82
CA ARG A 254 1.65 -18.72 -3.53
C ARG A 254 2.73 -17.65 -3.50
N PHE A 255 3.93 -17.96 -4.00
CA PHE A 255 5.01 -17.01 -4.17
C PHE A 255 4.57 -15.86 -5.07
N SER A 256 4.06 -16.15 -6.28
CA SER A 256 3.59 -15.11 -7.20
C SER A 256 2.57 -14.17 -6.56
N LEU A 257 1.57 -14.71 -5.87
CA LEU A 257 0.48 -13.92 -5.28
C LEU A 257 0.92 -13.09 -4.07
N ASN A 258 1.84 -13.59 -3.25
CA ASN A 258 2.27 -12.90 -2.03
C ASN A 258 3.20 -11.71 -2.30
N PHE A 259 4.08 -11.80 -3.31
CA PHE A 259 5.07 -10.77 -3.61
C PHE A 259 4.52 -9.63 -4.48
N HIS A 260 3.38 -9.10 -4.06
CA HIS A 260 2.74 -7.93 -4.64
C HIS A 260 2.36 -6.93 -3.54
N GLN A 261 2.28 -5.66 -3.92
CA GLN A 261 1.63 -4.63 -3.13
C GLN A 261 0.56 -3.92 -3.95
N LEU A 262 -0.44 -3.43 -3.24
CA LEU A 262 -1.40 -2.47 -3.76
C LEU A 262 -0.85 -1.05 -3.58
N GLU A 263 -0.99 -0.24 -4.63
CA GLU A 263 -0.74 1.20 -4.63
C GLU A 263 -2.05 1.89 -5.02
N GLY A 264 -2.60 2.70 -4.11
CA GLY A 264 -3.88 3.37 -4.30
C GLY A 264 -3.76 4.88 -4.22
N VAL A 265 -4.40 5.59 -5.14
CA VAL A 265 -4.53 7.05 -5.14
C VAL A 265 -5.99 7.41 -5.37
N ILE A 266 -6.57 8.20 -4.47
CA ILE A 266 -7.95 8.69 -4.55
C ILE A 266 -7.91 10.21 -4.55
N GLN A 267 -8.39 10.82 -5.61
CA GLN A 267 -8.48 12.27 -5.80
C GLN A 267 -9.95 12.66 -5.92
N LEU A 268 -10.36 13.58 -5.06
CA LEU A 268 -11.70 14.15 -5.02
C LEU A 268 -11.58 15.67 -5.19
N ASN A 269 -12.27 16.24 -6.16
CA ASN A 269 -12.38 17.70 -6.24
C ASN A 269 -13.47 18.17 -5.29
N HIS A 270 -13.27 19.31 -4.66
CA HIS A 270 -14.29 19.94 -3.83
C HIS A 270 -14.49 21.40 -4.20
N ARG A 271 -15.71 21.89 -4.01
CA ARG A 271 -16.07 23.30 -4.22
C ARG A 271 -16.99 23.77 -3.11
N VAL A 272 -16.69 24.94 -2.56
CA VAL A 272 -17.52 25.60 -1.55
C VAL A 272 -18.20 26.81 -2.20
N ILE A 273 -19.53 26.88 -2.08
CA ILE A 273 -20.33 28.02 -2.57
C ILE A 273 -21.15 28.56 -1.41
N VAL A 274 -20.91 29.81 -1.03
CA VAL A 274 -21.72 30.49 -0.02
C VAL A 274 -23.02 30.96 -0.65
N ARG A 275 -24.16 30.48 -0.12
CA ARG A 275 -25.50 30.95 -0.49
C ARG A 275 -26.05 31.85 0.61
N GLU A 276 -27.22 32.44 0.34
CA GLU A 276 -27.86 33.36 1.29
C GLU A 276 -28.20 32.67 2.62
N LYS A 277 -28.67 31.41 2.59
CA LYS A 277 -29.17 30.67 3.76
C LYS A 277 -28.27 29.52 4.23
N TRP A 278 -27.39 29.00 3.37
CA TRP A 278 -26.52 27.85 3.66
C TRP A 278 -25.21 27.95 2.87
N ILE A 279 -24.27 27.04 3.15
CA ILE A 279 -23.06 26.81 2.36
C ILE A 279 -23.26 25.52 1.58
N GLU A 280 -22.99 25.52 0.29
CA GLU A 280 -22.97 24.30 -0.54
C GLU A 280 -21.53 23.78 -0.61
N VAL A 281 -21.33 22.56 -0.13
CA VAL A 281 -20.09 21.81 -0.29
C VAL A 281 -20.36 20.74 -1.34
N MET A 282 -19.76 20.89 -2.50
CA MET A 282 -19.84 19.91 -3.58
C MET A 282 -18.54 19.13 -3.66
N VAL A 283 -18.62 17.81 -3.76
CA VAL A 283 -17.46 16.93 -3.92
C VAL A 283 -17.73 16.00 -5.08
N ASN A 284 -16.77 15.83 -5.98
CA ASN A 284 -16.83 14.85 -7.06
C ASN A 284 -15.54 14.05 -7.15
N THR A 285 -15.63 12.87 -7.78
CA THR A 285 -14.46 12.03 -8.05
C THR A 285 -13.66 12.61 -9.22
N ASP A 286 -12.42 12.99 -8.97
CA ASP A 286 -11.49 13.44 -10.02
C ASP A 286 -10.79 12.25 -10.65
N ASN A 287 -10.13 11.46 -9.81
CA ASN A 287 -9.34 10.34 -10.26
C ASN A 287 -9.15 9.30 -9.15
N ILE A 288 -9.46 8.04 -9.43
CA ILE A 288 -9.10 6.92 -8.55
C ILE A 288 -8.20 5.99 -9.32
N ARG A 289 -7.00 5.72 -8.78
CA ARG A 289 -6.06 4.74 -9.30
C ARG A 289 -5.82 3.64 -8.28
N CYS A 290 -5.83 2.40 -8.72
CA CYS A 290 -5.46 1.25 -7.91
C CYS A 290 -4.61 0.31 -8.75
N ASP A 291 -3.34 0.18 -8.42
CA ASP A 291 -2.38 -0.65 -9.13
C ASP A 291 -1.85 -1.77 -8.24
N VAL A 292 -1.69 -2.97 -8.80
CA VAL A 292 -1.07 -4.12 -8.13
C VAL A 292 0.32 -4.33 -8.72
N VAL A 293 1.34 -3.98 -7.94
CA VAL A 293 2.74 -3.90 -8.35
C VAL A 293 3.55 -5.01 -7.68
N ARG A 294 4.49 -5.60 -8.43
CA ARG A 294 5.38 -6.66 -7.94
C ARG A 294 6.42 -6.08 -6.97
N LEU A 295 6.71 -6.84 -5.93
CA LEU A 295 7.75 -6.52 -4.94
C LEU A 295 9.07 -7.26 -5.21
N VAL A 296 9.14 -8.09 -6.25
CA VAL A 296 10.37 -8.77 -6.68
C VAL A 296 10.58 -8.58 -8.18
N ASN A 297 11.83 -8.79 -8.63
CA ASN A 297 12.18 -8.68 -10.04
C ASN A 297 11.60 -9.84 -10.88
N GLU A 298 11.66 -9.68 -12.20
CA GLU A 298 11.12 -10.66 -13.14
C GLU A 298 11.83 -12.01 -13.10
N SER A 299 13.15 -12.02 -12.90
CA SER A 299 13.93 -13.26 -12.84
C SER A 299 13.51 -14.11 -11.63
N LEU A 300 13.44 -13.51 -10.44
CA LEU A 300 13.04 -14.24 -9.24
C LEU A 300 11.58 -14.70 -9.32
N MET A 301 10.70 -13.89 -9.91
CA MET A 301 9.31 -14.26 -10.16
C MET A 301 9.17 -15.42 -11.16
N ALA A 302 10.07 -15.51 -12.15
CA ALA A 302 10.08 -16.61 -13.11
C ALA A 302 10.72 -17.89 -12.54
N GLU A 303 11.71 -17.77 -11.66
CA GLU A 303 12.42 -18.90 -11.04
C GLU A 303 11.61 -19.56 -9.91
N ARG A 304 10.95 -18.76 -9.08
CA ARG A 304 10.22 -19.24 -7.90
C ARG A 304 8.71 -19.15 -7.99
N GLY A 305 8.18 -18.33 -8.89
CA GLY A 305 6.75 -18.08 -9.03
C GLY A 305 6.10 -18.91 -10.14
N ALA A 306 4.77 -18.90 -10.19
CA ALA A 306 3.97 -19.43 -11.30
C ALA A 306 3.98 -18.51 -12.54
N GLY A 307 4.97 -17.62 -12.65
CA GLY A 307 5.14 -16.67 -13.74
C GLY A 307 4.71 -15.24 -13.42
N VAL A 308 5.17 -14.31 -14.25
CA VAL A 308 5.01 -12.86 -14.09
C VAL A 308 3.59 -12.33 -14.35
N SER A 309 2.72 -13.16 -14.93
CA SER A 309 1.34 -12.82 -15.25
C SER A 309 0.36 -13.06 -14.10
N GLU A 310 0.75 -13.87 -13.11
CA GLU A 310 -0.12 -14.25 -12.00
C GLU A 310 -0.10 -13.17 -10.93
N LYS A 311 -1.26 -12.53 -10.74
CA LYS A 311 -1.46 -11.49 -9.73
C LYS A 311 -2.93 -11.20 -9.51
N HIS A 312 -3.24 -10.60 -8.36
CA HIS A 312 -4.55 -10.03 -8.12
C HIS A 312 -4.81 -8.78 -8.96
N PHE A 313 -6.10 -8.46 -9.12
CA PHE A 313 -6.56 -7.24 -9.75
C PHE A 313 -7.67 -6.60 -8.90
N PRO A 314 -7.85 -5.26 -8.97
CA PRO A 314 -8.95 -4.59 -8.29
C PRO A 314 -10.31 -5.04 -8.82
N SER A 315 -11.20 -5.49 -7.94
CA SER A 315 -12.53 -6.00 -8.29
C SER A 315 -13.68 -5.18 -7.70
N ARG A 316 -13.41 -4.43 -6.62
CA ARG A 316 -14.38 -3.50 -6.01
C ARG A 316 -13.67 -2.38 -5.28
N ILE A 317 -14.25 -1.18 -5.33
CA ILE A 317 -13.86 -0.02 -4.52
C ILE A 317 -15.11 0.53 -3.85
N SER A 318 -15.05 0.79 -2.55
CA SER A 318 -16.14 1.41 -1.80
C SER A 318 -15.57 2.54 -0.96
N LEU A 319 -16.08 3.74 -1.13
CA LEU A 319 -15.70 4.93 -0.38
C LEU A 319 -16.91 5.49 0.34
N GLN A 320 -16.72 5.86 1.60
CA GLN A 320 -17.71 6.55 2.42
C GLN A 320 -17.11 7.86 2.89
N LEU A 321 -17.71 8.97 2.44
CA LEU A 321 -17.32 10.33 2.80
C LEU A 321 -18.36 10.92 3.76
N THR A 322 -17.95 11.27 4.97
CA THR A 322 -18.85 11.72 6.04
C THR A 322 -18.29 12.98 6.71
N PRO A 323 -19.06 14.07 6.84
CA PRO A 323 -18.65 15.22 7.66
C PRO A 323 -18.56 14.82 9.13
N THR A 324 -17.47 15.20 9.83
CA THR A 324 -17.28 14.87 11.25
C THR A 324 -18.27 15.63 12.15
N PRO A 325 -18.43 16.97 12.03
CA PRO A 325 -19.49 17.69 12.74
C PRO A 325 -20.81 17.62 11.95
N GLN A 326 -21.59 16.58 12.22
CA GLN A 326 -22.89 16.35 11.57
C GLN A 326 -23.97 17.36 11.96
N SER A 327 -23.87 17.99 13.13
CA SER A 327 -24.85 18.98 13.61
C SER A 327 -24.98 20.23 12.71
N ASN A 328 -23.98 20.48 11.86
CA ASN A 328 -24.00 21.61 10.93
C ASN A 328 -24.55 21.22 9.55
N VAL A 329 -24.86 19.95 9.31
CA VAL A 329 -25.37 19.47 8.02
C VAL A 329 -26.89 19.63 8.00
N LEU A 330 -27.38 20.35 6.99
CA LEU A 330 -28.81 20.60 6.80
C LEU A 330 -29.44 19.54 5.87
N SER A 331 -28.71 19.11 4.85
CA SER A 331 -29.14 18.06 3.92
C SER A 331 -27.98 17.60 3.03
N ILE A 332 -28.11 16.39 2.48
CA ILE A 332 -27.22 15.81 1.48
C ILE A 332 -28.02 15.42 0.23
N SER A 333 -27.44 15.58 -0.95
CA SER A 333 -27.99 15.12 -2.22
C SER A 333 -26.91 14.49 -3.10
N VAL A 334 -27.26 13.42 -3.81
CA VAL A 334 -26.43 12.75 -4.80
C VAL A 334 -27.06 12.88 -6.19
N ASN A 335 -26.27 12.83 -7.25
CA ASN A 335 -26.75 12.89 -8.63
C ASN A 335 -27.14 11.47 -9.16
N LYS A 336 -27.07 11.19 -10.47
CA LYS A 336 -27.45 9.89 -11.06
C LYS A 336 -26.30 8.86 -11.03
N SER A 337 -26.50 7.70 -10.40
CA SER A 337 -25.59 6.55 -10.59
C SER A 337 -25.39 6.23 -12.09
N SER A 338 -24.25 5.63 -12.47
CA SER A 338 -23.96 5.36 -13.88
C SER A 338 -25.04 4.45 -14.49
N ASP A 339 -25.66 4.89 -15.58
CA ASP A 339 -26.46 3.99 -16.41
C ASP A 339 -25.54 2.95 -17.04
N ASN A 340 -25.90 1.67 -16.95
CA ASN A 340 -25.18 0.58 -17.61
C ASN A 340 -26.02 0.11 -18.81
N PRO A 341 -26.12 0.91 -19.90
CA PRO A 341 -26.94 0.54 -21.04
C PRO A 341 -26.38 -0.74 -21.67
N LEU A 342 -27.26 -1.69 -21.93
CA LEU A 342 -26.95 -2.91 -22.70
C LEU A 342 -26.44 -2.48 -24.09
N ARG A 343 -25.19 -2.81 -24.43
CA ARG A 343 -24.71 -2.73 -25.81
C ARG A 343 -24.74 -4.12 -26.42
N GLU A 344 -25.65 -4.35 -27.36
CA GLU A 344 -25.52 -5.43 -28.34
C GLU A 344 -24.29 -5.13 -29.20
N ILE A 345 -23.27 -5.98 -29.11
CA ILE A 345 -22.25 -6.07 -30.16
C ILE A 345 -22.70 -7.22 -31.06
N GLY A 346 -22.71 -6.93 -32.36
CA GLY A 346 -23.44 -7.67 -33.39
C GLY A 346 -23.28 -9.19 -33.37
N THR A 347 -24.28 -9.84 -33.95
CA THR A 347 -24.39 -11.29 -34.13
C THR A 347 -23.11 -11.88 -34.71
N GLU A 348 -22.34 -12.60 -33.88
CA GLU A 348 -21.24 -13.41 -34.37
C GLU A 348 -21.85 -14.72 -34.89
N LYS A 349 -21.96 -14.84 -36.22
CA LYS A 349 -22.33 -16.10 -36.89
C LYS A 349 -21.11 -17.01 -36.88
N THR A 350 -20.94 -17.79 -35.82
CA THR A 350 -20.00 -18.90 -35.81
C THR A 350 -20.56 -20.06 -36.62
N ILE A 351 -19.88 -20.40 -37.73
CA ILE A 351 -20.09 -21.63 -38.48
C ILE A 351 -19.11 -22.65 -37.91
N GLU A 352 -19.59 -23.57 -37.10
CA GLU A 352 -18.81 -24.75 -36.70
C GLU A 352 -19.01 -25.85 -37.75
N ALA A 353 -17.92 -26.24 -38.40
CA ALA A 353 -17.88 -27.40 -39.30
C ALA A 353 -17.06 -28.49 -38.60
N GLY A 354 -17.74 -29.53 -38.12
CA GLY A 354 -17.11 -30.74 -37.59
C GLY A 354 -16.94 -31.80 -38.68
N PHE A 355 -15.81 -32.50 -38.67
CA PHE A 355 -15.62 -33.74 -39.43
C PHE A 355 -15.61 -34.91 -38.45
N ASP A 356 -16.53 -35.87 -38.62
CA ASP A 356 -16.49 -37.13 -37.90
C ASP A 356 -15.46 -38.11 -38.52
N PRO A 357 -14.94 -39.08 -37.73
CA PRO A 357 -13.91 -40.01 -38.17
C PRO A 357 -14.39 -40.94 -39.30
N PRO A 358 -13.46 -41.56 -40.05
CA PRO A 358 -13.79 -42.18 -41.32
C PRO A 358 -14.51 -43.51 -41.10
N ASN A 359 -15.82 -43.53 -41.33
CA ASN A 359 -16.47 -44.62 -42.07
C ASN A 359 -17.89 -44.25 -42.49
N THR A 360 -18.07 -44.16 -43.81
CA THR A 360 -19.31 -44.18 -44.59
C THR A 360 -20.26 -42.97 -44.45
N TYR A 361 -20.34 -42.20 -45.55
CA TYR A 361 -21.18 -41.04 -45.87
C TYR A 361 -20.69 -39.67 -45.35
N ILE A 362 -20.11 -38.89 -46.27
CA ILE A 362 -19.78 -37.47 -46.09
C ILE A 362 -21.09 -36.68 -46.01
N GLY A 363 -21.56 -36.43 -44.79
CA GLY A 363 -22.64 -35.49 -44.49
C GLY A 363 -22.06 -34.23 -43.86
N LEU A 364 -21.98 -33.14 -44.61
CA LEU A 364 -21.58 -31.83 -44.08
C LEU A 364 -22.75 -31.26 -43.25
N LYS A 365 -22.68 -31.35 -41.92
CA LYS A 365 -23.69 -30.73 -41.04
C LYS A 365 -23.20 -29.35 -40.64
N VAL A 366 -23.75 -28.30 -41.26
CA VAL A 366 -23.50 -26.90 -40.90
C VAL A 366 -24.51 -26.51 -39.83
N SER A 367 -24.07 -26.36 -38.59
CA SER A 367 -24.85 -25.67 -37.55
C SER A 367 -24.39 -24.22 -37.48
N ALA A 368 -25.28 -23.29 -37.82
CA ALA A 368 -25.09 -21.88 -37.56
C ALA A 368 -25.51 -21.58 -36.11
N GLY A 369 -24.54 -21.29 -35.25
CA GLY A 369 -24.79 -20.77 -33.90
C GLY A 369 -24.79 -19.25 -33.94
N GLU A 370 -25.93 -18.62 -33.65
CA GLU A 370 -26.02 -17.17 -33.47
C GLU A 370 -25.80 -16.89 -31.97
N THR A 371 -24.60 -16.41 -31.61
CA THR A 371 -24.33 -15.97 -30.23
C THR A 371 -24.52 -14.46 -30.15
N VAL A 372 -25.54 -14.03 -29.40
CA VAL A 372 -25.74 -12.62 -29.06
C VAL A 372 -24.81 -12.28 -27.90
N VAL A 373 -23.71 -11.58 -28.18
CA VAL A 373 -22.81 -11.08 -27.14
C VAL A 373 -23.35 -9.74 -26.65
N THR A 374 -24.13 -9.77 -25.57
CA THR A 374 -24.55 -8.57 -24.85
C THR A 374 -23.36 -8.07 -24.01
N THR A 375 -22.72 -6.99 -24.42
CA THR A 375 -21.61 -6.38 -23.66
C THR A 375 -22.13 -5.28 -22.73
N MET A 376 -22.13 -5.55 -21.43
CA MET A 376 -22.26 -4.51 -20.40
C MET A 376 -20.91 -3.79 -20.21
N LYS A 377 -20.90 -2.52 -19.77
CA LYS A 377 -19.65 -1.96 -19.23
C LYS A 377 -19.28 -2.82 -18.02
N PRO A 378 -18.03 -3.33 -17.94
CA PRO A 378 -17.65 -4.26 -16.88
C PRO A 378 -17.67 -3.60 -15.51
N TRP A 379 -17.50 -2.28 -15.44
CA TRP A 379 -17.57 -1.52 -14.20
C TRP A 379 -18.89 -0.78 -14.08
N LYS A 380 -19.56 -0.95 -12.94
CA LYS A 380 -20.74 -0.19 -12.53
C LYS A 380 -20.37 0.77 -11.40
N PHE A 381 -20.85 2.00 -11.47
CA PHE A 381 -20.71 3.00 -10.41
C PHE A 381 -22.06 3.31 -9.78
N GLU A 382 -22.13 3.24 -8.46
CA GLU A 382 -23.32 3.58 -7.69
C GLU A 382 -22.99 4.54 -6.56
N GLN A 383 -23.87 5.50 -6.34
CA GLN A 383 -23.83 6.39 -5.20
C GLN A 383 -25.10 6.27 -4.36
N SER A 384 -24.93 6.33 -3.05
CA SER A 384 -26.03 6.30 -2.10
C SER A 384 -25.75 7.18 -0.90
N VAL A 385 -26.81 7.56 -0.19
CA VAL A 385 -26.75 8.37 1.02
C VAL A 385 -27.03 7.47 2.22
N ASN A 386 -26.25 7.62 3.28
CA ASN A 386 -26.50 6.99 4.58
C ASN A 386 -26.30 8.02 5.69
N GLY A 387 -27.40 8.52 6.26
CA GLY A 387 -27.38 9.68 7.16
C GLY A 387 -26.79 10.90 6.45
N ASP A 388 -25.80 11.55 7.08
CA ASP A 388 -25.05 12.66 6.50
C ASP A 388 -23.84 12.21 5.65
N GLY A 389 -23.63 10.90 5.51
CA GLY A 389 -22.55 10.32 4.74
C GLY A 389 -22.97 9.97 3.31
N ALA A 390 -22.02 10.08 2.38
CA ALA A 390 -22.16 9.63 1.00
C ALA A 390 -21.33 8.38 0.77
N ASN A 391 -21.93 7.36 0.14
CA ASN A 391 -21.25 6.16 -0.28
C ASN A 391 -21.07 6.18 -1.80
N LEU A 392 -19.87 5.86 -2.26
CA LEU A 392 -19.48 5.77 -3.65
C LEU A 392 -18.92 4.36 -3.87
N ASN A 393 -19.50 3.60 -4.79
CA ASN A 393 -19.12 2.21 -5.02
C ASN A 393 -18.83 1.96 -6.50
N TRP A 394 -17.71 1.30 -6.76
CA TRP A 394 -17.33 0.80 -8.08
C TRP A 394 -17.25 -0.72 -8.01
N PHE A 395 -17.99 -1.38 -8.91
CA PHE A 395 -18.14 -2.83 -8.94
C PHE A 395 -17.71 -3.39 -10.29
N LEU A 396 -16.86 -4.41 -10.29
CA LEU A 396 -16.55 -5.17 -11.48
C LEU A 396 -17.55 -6.33 -11.65
N HIS A 397 -18.20 -6.41 -12.80
CA HIS A 397 -19.07 -7.51 -13.20
C HIS A 397 -18.35 -8.45 -14.16
N ASP A 398 -18.64 -9.75 -14.02
CA ASP A 398 -18.25 -10.76 -14.98
C ASP A 398 -19.12 -10.65 -16.24
N SER A 399 -18.48 -10.56 -17.40
CA SER A 399 -19.17 -10.45 -18.68
C SER A 399 -19.98 -11.70 -19.04
N GLY A 400 -19.64 -12.86 -18.47
CA GLY A 400 -20.33 -14.11 -18.77
C GLY A 400 -21.68 -14.27 -18.05
N ASN A 401 -21.80 -13.80 -16.81
CA ASN A 401 -22.97 -14.05 -15.96
C ASN A 401 -23.58 -12.78 -15.32
N GLY A 402 -22.97 -11.60 -15.51
CA GLY A 402 -23.41 -10.33 -14.94
C GLY A 402 -23.25 -10.20 -13.42
N ARG A 403 -22.72 -11.21 -12.72
CA ARG A 403 -22.49 -11.19 -11.28
C ARG A 403 -21.23 -10.40 -10.94
N GLU A 404 -21.19 -9.86 -9.73
CA GLU A 404 -20.02 -9.12 -9.24
C GLU A 404 -18.83 -10.08 -9.06
N VAL A 405 -17.66 -9.71 -9.59
CA VAL A 405 -16.45 -10.55 -9.63
C VAL A 405 -15.99 -10.95 -8.22
N PHE A 406 -16.09 -10.06 -7.24
CA PHE A 406 -15.69 -10.37 -5.86
C PHE A 406 -16.50 -11.54 -5.25
N SER A 407 -17.75 -11.70 -5.68
CA SER A 407 -18.70 -12.69 -5.15
C SER A 407 -18.84 -13.94 -6.01
N SER A 408 -18.22 -13.93 -7.20
CA SER A 408 -18.38 -14.99 -8.19
C SER A 408 -17.15 -15.89 -8.27
N LYS A 409 -17.43 -17.15 -8.61
CA LYS A 409 -16.40 -18.16 -8.85
C LYS A 409 -16.36 -18.41 -10.36
N PRO A 410 -15.19 -18.34 -11.00
CA PRO A 410 -15.07 -18.75 -12.38
C PRO A 410 -15.33 -20.27 -12.47
N SER A 411 -16.03 -20.71 -13.52
CA SER A 411 -16.25 -22.15 -13.72
C SER A 411 -14.93 -22.81 -14.11
N VAL A 412 -14.69 -24.05 -13.68
CA VAL A 412 -13.44 -24.79 -13.98
C VAL A 412 -13.21 -24.89 -15.49
N PHE A 413 -14.27 -25.08 -16.27
CA PHE A 413 -14.22 -25.10 -17.74
C PHE A 413 -13.82 -23.76 -18.36
N SER A 414 -14.21 -22.63 -17.75
CA SER A 414 -13.76 -21.30 -18.20
C SER A 414 -12.27 -21.08 -17.93
N LEU A 415 -11.68 -21.71 -16.92
CA LEU A 415 -10.26 -21.53 -16.59
C LEU A 415 -9.32 -22.22 -17.58
N ILE A 416 -9.83 -23.20 -18.33
CA ILE A 416 -9.06 -23.98 -19.34
C ILE A 416 -9.02 -23.26 -20.69
N GLN A 417 -9.93 -22.30 -20.93
CA GLN A 417 -9.98 -21.56 -22.18
C GLN A 417 -9.14 -20.27 -22.13
N PRO A 418 -8.17 -20.07 -23.03
CA PRO A 418 -7.34 -18.87 -23.04
C PRO A 418 -8.13 -17.56 -23.15
N LYS A 419 -9.28 -17.56 -23.85
CA LYS A 419 -10.16 -16.38 -23.95
C LYS A 419 -10.75 -15.96 -22.59
N ALA A 420 -10.85 -16.87 -21.63
CA ALA A 420 -11.39 -16.65 -20.31
C ALA A 420 -10.31 -16.35 -19.25
N TRP A 421 -9.05 -16.18 -19.64
CA TRP A 421 -8.00 -15.66 -18.76
C TRP A 421 -8.21 -14.17 -18.46
N PHE A 422 -7.85 -13.72 -17.25
CA PHE A 422 -8.07 -12.33 -16.82
C PHE A 422 -7.59 -11.30 -17.85
N LYS A 423 -6.36 -11.47 -18.37
CA LYS A 423 -5.81 -10.55 -19.38
C LYS A 423 -6.76 -10.41 -20.56
N ASN A 424 -7.29 -11.50 -21.07
CA ASN A 424 -8.13 -11.51 -22.27
C ASN A 424 -9.59 -11.11 -21.96
N ARG A 425 -10.10 -11.43 -20.77
CA ARG A 425 -11.45 -11.02 -20.31
C ARG A 425 -11.56 -9.51 -20.17
N TYR A 426 -10.51 -8.84 -19.69
CA TYR A 426 -10.57 -7.43 -19.26
C TYR A 426 -9.59 -6.48 -20.01
N SER A 427 -8.91 -6.90 -21.10
CA SER A 427 -8.12 -6.03 -22.00
C SER A 427 -8.85 -5.50 -23.26
N SER A 428 -9.75 -4.53 -23.15
CA SER A 428 -10.37 -3.87 -24.32
C SER A 428 -10.28 -2.35 -24.23
N VAL A 429 -10.48 -1.68 -25.36
CA VAL A 429 -10.12 -0.26 -25.59
C VAL A 429 -10.89 0.74 -24.71
N ASN A 430 -12.07 0.37 -24.21
CA ASN A 430 -12.95 1.25 -23.43
C ASN A 430 -13.02 0.86 -21.94
N ARG A 431 -11.90 0.44 -21.34
CA ARG A 431 -11.87 -0.10 -19.97
C ARG A 431 -11.03 0.76 -19.03
N PRO A 432 -11.42 0.87 -17.75
CA PRO A 432 -10.61 1.54 -16.74
C PRO A 432 -9.34 0.75 -16.39
N PHE A 433 -9.17 -0.49 -16.87
CA PHE A 433 -7.96 -1.26 -16.63
C PHE A 433 -6.76 -0.74 -17.42
N THR A 434 -5.63 -0.57 -16.75
CA THR A 434 -4.34 -0.25 -17.39
C THR A 434 -3.77 -1.49 -18.06
N LYS A 435 -2.78 -1.31 -18.96
CA LYS A 435 -2.02 -2.44 -19.54
C LYS A 435 -1.34 -3.29 -18.48
N GLN A 436 -1.09 -2.72 -17.30
CA GLN A 436 -0.51 -3.40 -16.16
C GLN A 436 -1.58 -4.03 -15.25
N GLY A 437 -2.87 -3.97 -15.56
CA GLY A 437 -3.92 -4.64 -14.76
C GLY A 437 -4.33 -3.93 -13.47
N GLY A 438 -3.91 -2.68 -13.26
CA GLY A 438 -4.56 -1.78 -12.30
C GLY A 438 -5.76 -1.07 -12.92
N VAL A 439 -6.49 -0.26 -12.15
CA VAL A 439 -7.67 0.48 -12.60
C VAL A 439 -7.51 1.99 -12.42
N ILE A 440 -8.06 2.74 -13.36
CA ILE A 440 -8.18 4.20 -13.33
C ILE A 440 -9.64 4.58 -13.58
N PHE A 441 -10.29 5.19 -12.59
CA PHE A 441 -11.59 5.84 -12.75
C PHE A 441 -11.37 7.34 -12.86
N ALA A 442 -11.69 7.92 -14.02
CA ALA A 442 -11.55 9.35 -14.26
C ALA A 442 -12.89 10.07 -14.10
N GLY A 443 -12.84 11.35 -13.75
CA GLY A 443 -14.02 12.17 -13.42
C GLY A 443 -14.94 12.47 -14.61
N ASP A 444 -14.48 12.32 -15.84
CA ASP A 444 -15.31 12.42 -17.03
C ASP A 444 -16.33 11.28 -17.14
N GLU A 445 -15.98 10.08 -16.70
CA GLU A 445 -16.86 8.91 -16.71
C GLU A 445 -17.54 8.64 -15.35
N TYR A 446 -16.91 9.06 -14.25
CA TYR A 446 -17.31 8.70 -12.87
C TYR A 446 -17.35 9.89 -11.90
N GLY A 447 -17.27 11.14 -12.38
CA GLY A 447 -17.16 12.38 -11.57
C GLY A 447 -18.50 13.01 -11.20
N GLU A 448 -19.51 12.18 -10.98
CA GLU A 448 -20.77 12.61 -10.39
C GLU A 448 -20.54 13.28 -9.02
N SER A 449 -21.26 14.39 -8.77
CA SER A 449 -21.07 15.18 -7.56
C SER A 449 -22.04 14.81 -6.45
N VAL A 450 -21.53 14.75 -5.23
CA VAL A 450 -22.30 14.80 -4.01
C VAL A 450 -22.32 16.24 -3.49
N CYS A 451 -23.48 16.70 -3.03
CA CYS A 451 -23.66 18.05 -2.48
C CYS A 451 -24.20 17.98 -1.06
N TRP A 452 -23.52 18.66 -0.13
CA TRP A 452 -23.99 18.92 1.22
C TRP A 452 -24.38 20.37 1.37
N LYS A 453 -25.52 20.61 2.01
CA LYS A 453 -25.91 21.93 2.52
C LYS A 453 -25.48 22.01 3.97
N VAL A 454 -24.64 22.97 4.31
CA VAL A 454 -24.11 23.21 5.65
C VAL A 454 -24.65 24.53 6.19
N ASP A 455 -24.92 24.60 7.49
CA ASP A 455 -25.38 25.82 8.17
C ASP A 455 -24.39 26.97 7.93
N LYS A 456 -24.93 28.13 7.58
CA LYS A 456 -24.19 29.37 7.35
C LYS A 456 -23.36 29.82 8.56
N ARG A 457 -23.71 29.41 9.78
CA ARG A 457 -22.93 29.66 11.00
C ARG A 457 -21.55 29.00 10.99
N ALA A 458 -21.28 28.10 10.05
CA ALA A 458 -20.00 27.44 9.87
C ALA A 458 -19.02 28.20 8.97
N ILE A 459 -19.39 29.36 8.41
CA ILE A 459 -18.49 30.22 7.61
C ILE A 459 -17.21 30.55 8.42
N GLY A 460 -16.05 30.51 7.74
CA GLY A 460 -14.73 30.78 8.30
C GLY A 460 -14.16 29.66 9.16
N LYS A 461 -14.84 28.51 9.25
CA LYS A 461 -14.38 27.35 10.02
C LYS A 461 -13.77 26.29 9.11
N THR A 462 -12.75 25.60 9.62
CA THR A 462 -12.27 24.36 9.02
C THR A 462 -13.15 23.21 9.49
N MET A 463 -13.77 22.52 8.53
CA MET A 463 -14.58 21.33 8.77
C MET A 463 -13.75 20.09 8.45
N GLU A 464 -13.79 19.11 9.35
CA GLU A 464 -13.20 17.79 9.14
C GLU A 464 -14.19 16.85 8.45
N TRP A 465 -13.65 16.04 7.56
CA TRP A 465 -14.37 15.05 6.78
C TRP A 465 -13.66 13.71 6.90
N GLU A 466 -14.39 12.69 7.32
CA GLU A 466 -13.91 11.34 7.38
C GLU A 466 -14.11 10.65 6.04
N LEU A 467 -13.02 10.16 5.45
CA LEU A 467 -13.04 9.25 4.32
C LEU A 467 -12.68 7.84 4.81
N LYS A 468 -13.67 6.97 4.83
CA LYS A 468 -13.50 5.52 5.01
C LYS A 468 -13.49 4.87 3.63
N GLY A 469 -12.61 3.91 3.41
CA GLY A 469 -12.59 3.18 2.16
C GLY A 469 -12.28 1.71 2.33
N ARG A 470 -12.79 0.92 1.39
CA ARG A 470 -12.57 -0.51 1.28
C ARG A 470 -12.17 -0.83 -0.16
N LEU A 471 -11.11 -1.62 -0.31
CA LEU A 471 -10.60 -2.06 -1.61
C LEU A 471 -10.52 -3.59 -1.61
N TRP A 472 -11.01 -4.19 -2.70
CA TRP A 472 -10.97 -5.63 -2.91
C TRP A 472 -10.06 -5.97 -4.08
N LEU A 473 -9.20 -6.95 -3.84
CA LEU A 473 -8.33 -7.53 -4.84
C LEU A 473 -8.72 -8.99 -5.02
N THR A 474 -9.13 -9.35 -6.24
CA THR A 474 -9.46 -10.72 -6.59
C THR A 474 -8.35 -11.31 -7.44
N TYR A 475 -7.95 -12.54 -7.11
CA TYR A 475 -7.15 -13.37 -7.99
C TYR A 475 -8.05 -14.38 -8.67
N TRP A 476 -8.08 -14.29 -10.00
CA TRP A 476 -8.53 -15.38 -10.86
C TRP A 476 -7.36 -15.82 -11.73
N PRO A 477 -7.26 -17.13 -12.03
CA PRO A 477 -6.17 -17.67 -12.83
C PRO A 477 -5.98 -16.90 -14.14
N ASN A 478 -4.73 -16.54 -14.42
CA ASN A 478 -4.37 -15.91 -15.67
C ASN A 478 -3.84 -16.99 -16.62
N LYS A 479 -2.53 -17.19 -16.73
CA LYS A 479 -1.96 -18.25 -17.59
C LYS A 479 -1.76 -19.56 -16.85
N HIS A 480 -1.67 -19.52 -15.53
CA HIS A 480 -1.43 -20.69 -14.70
C HIS A 480 -2.68 -21.54 -14.56
N ILE A 481 -2.59 -22.84 -14.84
CA ILE A 481 -3.73 -23.75 -14.79
C ILE A 481 -3.96 -24.16 -13.34
N THR A 482 -4.97 -23.55 -12.71
CA THR A 482 -5.34 -23.84 -11.32
C THR A 482 -6.82 -23.52 -11.08
N PRO A 483 -7.54 -24.27 -10.24
CA PRO A 483 -8.89 -23.91 -9.80
C PRO A 483 -8.88 -22.86 -8.66
N TYR A 484 -7.69 -22.45 -8.20
CA TYR A 484 -7.56 -21.52 -7.09
C TYR A 484 -8.03 -20.11 -7.47
N ALA A 485 -8.88 -19.54 -6.62
CA ALA A 485 -9.30 -18.16 -6.66
C ALA A 485 -9.41 -17.65 -5.21
N GLU A 486 -9.01 -16.40 -5.01
CA GLU A 486 -9.14 -15.74 -3.72
C GLU A 486 -9.53 -14.27 -3.89
N THR A 487 -10.24 -13.72 -2.91
CA THR A 487 -10.48 -12.29 -2.79
C THR A 487 -9.97 -11.81 -1.45
N ARG A 488 -9.14 -10.78 -1.50
CA ARG A 488 -8.57 -10.11 -0.33
C ARG A 488 -9.12 -8.70 -0.21
N ARG A 489 -9.26 -8.23 1.02
CA ARG A 489 -9.84 -6.94 1.36
C ARG A 489 -8.90 -6.14 2.25
N LEU A 490 -8.88 -4.83 2.04
CA LEU A 490 -8.34 -3.88 3.00
C LEU A 490 -9.37 -2.82 3.35
N GLU A 491 -9.21 -2.22 4.51
CA GLU A 491 -9.97 -1.07 4.95
C GLU A 491 -9.02 0.05 5.39
N PHE A 492 -9.33 1.30 5.03
CA PHE A 492 -8.58 2.47 5.45
C PHE A 492 -9.51 3.58 5.93
N ARG A 493 -8.95 4.49 6.74
CA ARG A 493 -9.66 5.67 7.26
C ARG A 493 -8.70 6.84 7.36
N GLU A 494 -9.03 7.93 6.67
CA GLU A 494 -8.30 9.19 6.74
C GLU A 494 -9.25 10.37 6.99
N VAL A 495 -8.70 11.43 7.57
CA VAL A 495 -9.42 12.68 7.82
C VAL A 495 -8.94 13.74 6.84
N LEU A 496 -9.88 14.38 6.17
CA LEU A 496 -9.73 15.45 5.20
C LEU A 496 -10.19 16.76 5.83
N HIS A 497 -9.55 17.86 5.44
CA HIS A 497 -9.86 19.18 5.98
C HIS A 497 -10.38 20.09 4.87
N LEU A 498 -11.43 20.85 5.16
CA LEU A 498 -12.02 21.83 4.24
C LEU A 498 -12.26 23.14 4.95
N ASN A 499 -11.71 24.23 4.40
CA ASN A 499 -12.04 25.56 4.87
C ASN A 499 -13.37 26.04 4.24
N LEU A 500 -14.33 26.42 5.08
CA LEU A 500 -15.65 26.90 4.66
C LEU A 500 -15.63 28.42 4.46
N ALA A 501 -15.14 28.86 3.29
CA ALA A 501 -15.03 30.24 2.82
C ALA A 501 -14.02 31.14 3.54
#